data_AF-A0A0Q7I5T7-F1
#
_entry.id   AF-A0A0Q7I5T7-F1
#
_cell.length_a   1.000
_cell.length_b   1.000
_cell.length_c   1.000
_cell.angle_alpha   90.00
_cell.angle_beta   90.00
_cell.angle_gamma   90.00
#
_symmetry.space_group_name_H-M   'P 1'
#
loop_
_entity.id
_entity.type
_entity.pdbx_description
1 polymer ?
#
loop_
_entity_poly.entity_id
_entity_poly.type
_entity_poly.pdbx_seq_one_letter_code
_entity_poly.pdbx_strand_id
1 'polypeptide(L)'
;MQTSLKNSPQATEAAAPTVAERIDAIEQFLQQLVLLLEVEPDLNRESVAAWIEITNSSASAHGLQSMRERAAMEQLCSRVLNFPLDVERATPAVRPS
;
A
#
# COMPACT_ATOMS: atom_id res chain seq x y z
N MET A 1 -36.45 -35.03 4.93
CA MET A 1 -36.59 -33.82 5.80
C MET A 1 -35.51 -33.94 6.87
N GLN A 2 -34.57 -33.04 7.14
CA GLN A 2 -34.47 -31.59 6.97
C GLN A 2 -33.02 -31.20 6.61
N THR A 3 -32.92 -30.18 5.78
CA THR A 3 -31.75 -29.35 5.53
C THR A 3 -31.41 -28.53 6.79
N SER A 4 -30.16 -28.58 7.28
CA SER A 4 -29.64 -27.54 8.17
C SER A 4 -28.47 -26.86 7.50
N LEU A 5 -28.81 -25.96 6.58
CA LEU A 5 -27.97 -24.85 6.17
C LEU A 5 -27.76 -23.97 7.40
N LYS A 6 -26.61 -24.08 8.05
CA LYS A 6 -26.04 -22.97 8.83
C LYS A 6 -24.83 -22.44 8.08
N ASN A 7 -25.15 -21.91 6.91
CA ASN A 7 -24.30 -20.94 6.23
C ASN A 7 -24.49 -19.62 6.98
N SER A 8 -23.49 -19.20 7.74
CA SER A 8 -23.32 -17.81 8.13
C SER A 8 -21.83 -17.57 8.29
N PRO A 9 -21.13 -17.11 7.24
CA PRO A 9 -19.98 -16.25 7.45
C PRO A 9 -20.58 -14.94 7.94
N GLN A 10 -20.70 -14.84 9.26
CA GLN A 10 -21.02 -13.58 9.92
C GLN A 10 -19.92 -12.63 9.47
N ALA A 11 -20.26 -11.72 8.57
CA ALA A 11 -19.37 -10.67 8.12
C ALA A 11 -19.04 -9.84 9.35
N THR A 12 -17.93 -10.18 10.01
CA THR A 12 -17.29 -9.34 11.01
C THR A 12 -16.95 -8.06 10.28
N GLU A 13 -17.71 -7.00 10.55
CA GLU A 13 -17.27 -5.65 10.23
C GLU A 13 -15.88 -5.49 10.85
N ALA A 14 -14.84 -5.53 10.02
CA ALA A 14 -13.47 -5.51 10.49
C ALA A 14 -13.29 -4.25 11.34
N ALA A 15 -12.92 -4.43 12.62
CA ALA A 15 -12.62 -3.32 13.50
C ALA A 15 -11.54 -2.44 12.84
N ALA A 16 -11.57 -1.13 13.10
CA ALA A 16 -10.49 -0.27 12.61
C ALA A 16 -9.15 -0.77 13.17
N PRO A 17 -8.08 -0.80 12.35
CA PRO A 17 -6.78 -1.29 12.80
C PRO A 17 -6.27 -0.45 13.97
N THR A 18 -5.74 -1.14 14.97
CA THR A 18 -5.16 -0.56 16.17
C THR A 18 -3.90 0.26 15.85
N VAL A 19 -3.41 1.02 16.84
CA VAL A 19 -2.12 1.73 16.69
C VAL A 19 -0.99 0.74 16.44
N ALA A 20 -0.93 -0.36 17.19
CA ALA A 20 0.13 -1.36 17.08
C ALA A 20 0.14 -2.01 15.69
N GLU A 21 -1.02 -2.43 15.18
CA GLU A 21 -1.15 -3.02 13.84
C GLU A 21 -0.74 -2.04 12.72
N ARG A 22 -1.02 -0.74 12.89
CA ARG A 22 -0.58 0.29 11.94
C ARG A 22 0.94 0.49 11.96
N ILE A 23 1.55 0.47 13.15
CA ILE A 23 3.02 0.59 13.29
C ILE A 23 3.69 -0.62 12.65
N ASP A 24 3.21 -1.83 12.96
CA ASP A 24 3.73 -3.07 12.37
C ASP A 24 3.61 -3.08 10.84
N ALA A 25 2.47 -2.66 10.29
CA ALA A 25 2.30 -2.53 8.84
C ALA A 25 3.27 -1.51 8.21
N ILE A 26 3.56 -0.40 8.89
CA ILE A 26 4.55 0.60 8.45
C ILE A 26 5.96 0.01 8.48
N GLU A 27 6.33 -0.68 9.56
CA GLU A 27 7.65 -1.31 9.69
C GLU A 27 7.87 -2.37 8.60
N GLN A 28 6.88 -3.22 8.36
CA GLN A 28 6.93 -4.21 7.28
C GLN A 28 7.08 -3.54 5.92
N PHE A 29 6.29 -2.48 5.65
CA PHE A 29 6.43 -1.72 4.40
C PHE A 29 7.83 -1.13 4.22
N LEU A 30 8.39 -0.53 5.27
CA LEU A 30 9.74 0.05 5.23
C LEU A 30 10.83 -1.01 5.01
N GLN A 31 10.70 -2.17 5.64
CA GLN A 31 11.62 -3.29 5.42
C GLN A 31 11.58 -3.77 3.97
N GLN A 32 10.38 -3.93 3.39
CA GLN A 32 10.25 -4.29 1.98
C GLN A 32 10.81 -3.21 1.05
N LEU A 33 10.62 -1.93 1.38
CA LEU A 33 11.17 -0.82 0.61
C LEU A 33 12.71 -0.79 0.64
N VAL A 34 13.33 -1.10 1.77
CA VAL A 34 14.79 -1.19 1.86
C VAL A 34 15.33 -2.31 0.97
N LEU A 35 14.75 -3.52 1.08
CA LEU A 35 15.14 -4.66 0.25
C LEU A 35 15.03 -4.35 -1.24
N LEU A 36 14.01 -3.59 -1.58
CA LEU A 36 13.78 -3.17 -2.93
C LEU A 36 14.84 -2.18 -3.43
N LEU A 37 15.18 -1.17 -2.64
CA LEU A 37 16.20 -0.18 -3.00
C LEU A 37 17.60 -0.80 -3.12
N GLU A 38 17.85 -1.94 -2.48
CA GLU A 38 19.08 -2.71 -2.67
C GLU A 38 19.18 -3.33 -4.08
N VAL A 39 18.04 -3.67 -4.70
CA VAL A 39 17.99 -4.33 -6.02
C VAL A 39 17.72 -3.32 -7.14
N GLU A 40 16.88 -2.32 -6.88
CA GLU A 40 16.50 -1.26 -7.82
C GLU A 40 16.71 0.12 -7.16
N PRO A 41 17.93 0.68 -7.25
CA PRO A 41 18.26 1.95 -6.61
C PRO A 41 17.57 3.16 -7.26
N ASP A 42 17.17 3.04 -8.53
CA ASP A 42 16.51 4.09 -9.31
C ASP A 42 14.98 4.07 -9.16
N LEU A 43 14.50 3.75 -7.95
CA LEU A 43 13.08 3.75 -7.63
C LEU A 43 12.48 5.14 -7.90
N ASN A 44 11.53 5.19 -8.83
CA ASN A 44 10.90 6.43 -9.25
C ASN A 44 9.38 6.32 -9.11
N ARG A 45 8.69 7.46 -9.29
CA ARG A 45 7.24 7.51 -9.14
C ARG A 45 6.51 6.54 -10.06
N GLU A 46 6.98 6.40 -11.29
CA GLU A 46 6.35 5.55 -12.31
C GLU A 46 6.47 4.08 -11.96
N SER A 47 7.63 3.62 -11.47
CA SER A 47 7.82 2.25 -11.02
C SER A 47 6.99 1.93 -9.77
N VAL A 48 6.95 2.84 -8.80
CA VAL A 48 6.07 2.70 -7.61
C VAL A 48 4.59 2.66 -8.02
N ALA A 49 4.17 3.49 -8.96
CA ALA A 49 2.80 3.50 -9.47
C ALA A 49 2.43 2.17 -10.12
N ALA A 50 3.28 1.68 -11.01
CA ALA A 50 3.07 0.42 -11.71
C ALA A 50 2.95 -0.75 -10.73
N TRP A 51 3.77 -0.80 -9.69
CA TRP A 51 3.71 -1.89 -8.72
C TRP A 51 2.49 -1.84 -7.82
N ILE A 52 2.07 -0.64 -7.41
CA ILE A 52 0.84 -0.47 -6.65
C ILE A 52 -0.35 -0.97 -7.50
N GLU A 53 -0.39 -0.62 -8.79
CA GLU A 53 -1.43 -1.06 -9.71
C GLU A 53 -1.42 -2.59 -9.92
N ILE A 54 -0.25 -3.19 -10.15
CA ILE A 54 -0.07 -4.65 -10.29
C ILE A 54 -0.52 -5.37 -9.02
N THR A 55 -0.09 -4.88 -7.85
CA THR A 55 -0.42 -5.50 -6.55
C THR A 55 -1.93 -5.43 -6.30
N ASN A 56 -2.54 -4.28 -6.57
CA ASN A 56 -3.99 -4.09 -6.38
C ASN A 56 -4.80 -4.95 -7.36
N SER A 57 -4.39 -5.01 -8.63
CA SER A 57 -5.01 -5.83 -9.65
C SER A 57 -4.92 -7.32 -9.30
N SER A 58 -3.76 -7.78 -8.86
CA SER A 58 -3.52 -9.17 -8.45
C SER A 58 -4.36 -9.54 -7.22
N ALA A 59 -4.36 -8.70 -6.20
CA ALA A 59 -5.12 -8.93 -4.98
C ALA A 59 -6.64 -8.92 -5.22
N SER A 60 -7.11 -8.06 -6.13
CA SER A 60 -8.51 -8.03 -6.56
C SER A 60 -8.90 -9.27 -7.38
N ALA A 61 -8.05 -9.71 -8.32
CA ALA A 61 -8.30 -10.89 -9.14
C ALA A 61 -8.35 -12.19 -8.31
N HIS A 62 -7.55 -12.27 -7.24
CA HIS A 62 -7.51 -13.44 -6.35
C HIS A 62 -8.48 -13.35 -5.16
N GLY A 63 -9.31 -12.29 -5.07
CA GLY A 63 -10.25 -12.11 -3.96
C GLY A 63 -9.57 -11.98 -2.59
N LEU A 64 -8.30 -11.56 -2.56
CA LEU A 64 -7.49 -11.45 -1.35
C LEU A 64 -7.77 -10.18 -0.55
N GLN A 65 -8.65 -9.32 -1.05
CA GLN A 65 -9.02 -8.05 -0.42
C GLN A 65 -10.53 -7.96 -0.20
N SER A 66 -10.90 -7.55 0.99
CA SER A 66 -12.24 -7.06 1.29
C SER A 66 -12.55 -5.77 0.51
N MET A 67 -13.84 -5.44 0.37
CA MET A 67 -14.25 -4.17 -0.28
C MET A 67 -13.64 -2.95 0.43
N ARG A 68 -13.47 -3.02 1.76
CA ARG A 68 -12.87 -1.95 2.56
C ARG A 68 -11.38 -1.78 2.26
N GLU A 69 -10.63 -2.88 2.16
CA GLU A 69 -9.21 -2.84 1.82
C GLU A 69 -8.98 -2.33 0.40
N ARG A 70 -9.85 -2.73 -0.54
CA ARG A 70 -9.82 -2.19 -1.91
C ARG A 70 -10.04 -0.67 -1.93
N ALA A 71 -11.07 -0.19 -1.23
CA ALA A 71 -11.35 1.25 -1.16
C ALA A 71 -10.21 2.03 -0.46
N ALA A 72 -9.61 1.46 0.59
CA ALA A 72 -8.46 2.06 1.26
C ALA A 72 -7.23 2.11 0.34
N MET A 73 -6.99 1.05 -0.44
CA MET A 73 -5.91 0.99 -1.42
C MET A 73 -6.12 2.03 -2.52
N GLU A 74 -7.31 2.14 -3.11
CA GLU A 74 -7.64 3.17 -4.12
C GLU A 74 -7.39 4.59 -3.60
N GLN A 75 -7.80 4.88 -2.36
CA GLN A 75 -7.52 6.16 -1.72
C GLN A 75 -6.01 6.39 -1.54
N LEU A 76 -5.26 5.38 -1.10
CA LEU A 76 -3.82 5.48 -0.97
C LEU A 76 -3.14 5.76 -2.32
N CYS A 77 -3.51 5.02 -3.37
CA CYS A 77 -3.03 5.21 -4.74
C CYS A 77 -3.28 6.65 -5.18
N SER A 78 -4.51 7.15 -5.00
CA SER A 78 -4.87 8.51 -5.39
C SER A 78 -4.03 9.56 -4.67
N ARG A 79 -3.66 9.33 -3.40
CA ARG A 79 -2.87 10.28 -2.63
C ARG A 79 -1.41 10.24 -3.03
N VAL A 80 -0.82 9.06 -3.16
CA VAL A 80 0.61 8.90 -3.49
C VAL A 80 0.88 9.36 -4.93
N LEU A 81 0.01 8.98 -5.87
CA LEU A 81 0.23 9.25 -7.29
C LEU A 81 -0.11 10.68 -7.70
N ASN A 82 -1.09 11.31 -7.04
CA ASN A 82 -1.50 12.68 -7.38
C ASN A 82 -0.86 13.75 -6.48
N PHE A 83 -0.02 13.39 -5.50
CA PHE A 83 0.65 14.40 -4.69
C PHE A 83 1.71 15.14 -5.54
N PRO A 84 1.60 16.48 -5.70
CA PRO A 84 2.69 17.26 -6.25
C PRO A 84 3.80 17.26 -5.19
N LEU A 85 4.85 16.48 -5.45
CA LEU A 85 6.05 16.52 -4.64
C LEU A 85 6.82 17.78 -5.06
N ASP A 86 6.61 18.89 -4.37
CA ASP A 86 7.60 19.97 -4.33
C ASP A 86 8.80 19.46 -3.52
N VAL A 87 9.55 18.55 -4.13
CA VAL A 87 10.90 18.22 -3.68
C VAL A 87 11.74 19.41 -4.13
N GLU A 88 11.90 20.38 -3.24
CA GLU A 88 12.97 21.36 -3.40
C GLU A 88 14.26 20.57 -3.56
N ARG A 89 14.75 20.54 -4.80
CA ARG A 89 16.03 19.95 -5.18
C ARG A 89 17.08 20.66 -4.32
N ALA A 90 17.56 20.00 -3.27
CA ALA A 90 18.64 20.51 -2.44
C ALA A 90 19.82 20.86 -3.37
N THR A 91 19.97 22.14 -3.67
CA THR A 91 21.05 22.64 -4.51
C THR A 91 22.36 22.32 -3.80
N PRO A 92 23.33 21.67 -4.46
CA PRO A 92 24.64 21.48 -3.86
C PRO A 92 25.22 22.86 -3.56
N ALA A 93 25.47 23.13 -2.28
CA ALA A 93 26.12 24.35 -1.84
C ALA A 93 27.53 24.37 -2.44
N VAL A 94 27.69 25.15 -3.52
CA VAL A 94 29.00 25.51 -4.06
C VAL A 94 29.73 26.29 -2.97
N ARG A 95 30.71 25.67 -2.31
CA ARG A 95 31.62 26.41 -1.44
C ARG A 95 32.54 27.27 -2.32
N PRO A 96 32.58 28.61 -2.14
CA PRO A 96 33.56 29.44 -2.80
C PRO A 96 34.96 29.13 -2.27
N SER A 97 35.93 29.16 -3.18
CA SER A 97 37.37 28.87 -2.99
C SER A 97 38.07 29.86 -2.07
#